data_AF-A0A7C4S9C4-F1
#
_entry.id   AF-A0A7C4S9C4-F1
#
_cell.length_a   1.000
_cell.length_b   1.000
_cell.length_c   1.000
_cell.angle_alpha   90.00
_cell.angle_beta   90.00
_cell.angle_gamma   90.00
#
_symmetry.space_group_name_H-M   'P 1'
#
loop_
_entity.id
_entity.type
_entity.pdbx_description
1 polymer ?
#
loop_
_entity_poly.entity_id
_entity_poly.type
_entity_poly.pdbx_seq_one_letter_code
_entity_poly.pdbx_strand_id
1 'polypeptide(L)'
;MSFEIQELPDVIKVVTLLSLVKRAKIQKGQLRKRINRICAQKICIEMADLEEALNEMISEGLITYAGDAVQLTPQGQRLAKEWENLLLKKDPIIEVVAGLVDGSITGLVVVLSALIAGLAFKAAAFAALLTLTAVAITNFSSFFLGGVTEDLADMQTLQTLMGFSLSDIPDKDRREKSLKLLMSLFAILHKEASLANLYAAIICSITTFLAGSMPILAYLFLPEPINVIIALGIVGTIVGVFLVRYRSKKARVNWKIILLETLVIFAIATIASLILGGIA
;
A
#
# COMPACT_ATOMS: atom_id res chain seq x y z
N MET A 1 -16.04 7.96 -17.85
CA MET A 1 -15.26 7.86 -19.10
C MET A 1 -14.39 6.63 -18.95
N SER A 2 -14.62 5.58 -19.76
CA SER A 2 -13.72 4.43 -19.81
C SER A 2 -12.60 4.76 -20.78
N PHE A 3 -11.39 4.94 -20.25
CA PHE A 3 -10.18 4.86 -21.06
C PHE A 3 -9.97 3.37 -21.35
N GLU A 4 -10.44 2.91 -22.49
CA GLU A 4 -10.07 1.58 -23.00
C GLU A 4 -8.67 1.73 -23.59
N ILE A 5 -7.67 1.06 -22.99
CA ILE A 5 -6.30 1.08 -23.50
C ILE A 5 -6.29 0.18 -24.74
N GLN A 6 -6.59 0.75 -25.90
CA GLN A 6 -6.64 0.02 -27.16
C GLN A 6 -5.43 0.33 -28.04
N GLU A 7 -4.91 1.56 -27.97
CA GLU A 7 -3.90 2.05 -28.92
C GLU A 7 -2.67 2.71 -28.26
N LEU A 8 -1.62 2.88 -29.07
CA LEU A 8 -0.37 3.54 -28.71
C LEU A 8 -0.56 4.93 -28.05
N PRO A 9 -1.49 5.79 -28.54
CA PRO A 9 -1.74 7.09 -27.95
C PRO A 9 -2.20 7.00 -26.50
N ASP A 10 -3.07 6.06 -26.14
CA ASP A 10 -3.61 5.92 -24.77
C ASP A 10 -2.52 5.65 -23.74
N VAL A 11 -1.55 4.81 -24.11
CA VAL A 11 -0.38 4.53 -23.28
C VAL A 11 0.46 5.79 -23.08
N ILE A 12 0.67 6.55 -24.16
CA ILE A 12 1.40 7.83 -24.11
C ILE A 12 0.67 8.84 -23.21
N LYS A 13 -0.67 8.89 -23.25
CA LYS A 13 -1.49 9.75 -22.38
C LYS A 13 -1.28 9.42 -20.90
N VAL A 14 -1.39 8.15 -20.52
CA VAL A 14 -1.19 7.71 -19.12
C VAL A 14 0.21 8.04 -18.62
N VAL A 15 1.26 7.75 -19.40
CA VAL A 15 2.66 8.09 -19.02
C VAL A 15 2.85 9.59 -18.88
N THR A 16 2.20 10.37 -19.74
CA THR A 16 2.26 11.84 -19.72
C THR A 16 1.60 12.40 -18.47
N LEU A 17 0.39 11.92 -18.12
CA LEU A 17 -0.30 12.28 -16.88
C LEU A 17 0.57 12.00 -15.65
N LEU A 18 1.09 10.78 -15.51
CA LEU A 18 1.94 10.39 -14.37
C LEU A 18 3.26 11.18 -14.32
N SER A 19 3.83 11.52 -15.48
CA SER A 19 5.07 12.32 -15.57
C SER A 19 4.86 13.77 -15.15
N LEU A 20 3.70 14.36 -15.47
CA LEU A 20 3.35 15.73 -15.14
C LEU A 20 2.80 15.88 -13.71
N VAL A 21 2.24 14.83 -13.09
CA VAL A 21 1.90 14.86 -11.65
C VAL A 21 3.13 15.14 -10.80
N LYS A 22 4.26 14.52 -11.15
CA LYS A 22 5.54 14.72 -10.45
C LYS A 22 6.19 16.07 -10.75
N ARG A 23 5.75 16.78 -11.80
CA ARG A 23 6.36 18.04 -12.26
C ARG A 23 5.35 18.97 -12.90
N ALA A 24 5.19 20.15 -12.32
CA ALA A 24 4.22 21.14 -12.77
C ALA A 24 4.36 21.58 -14.25
N LYS A 25 5.53 21.45 -14.90
CA LYS A 25 5.78 21.73 -16.33
C LYS A 25 6.87 20.79 -16.88
N ILE A 26 6.69 20.28 -18.11
CA ILE A 26 7.72 19.51 -18.84
C ILE A 26 7.75 19.97 -20.32
N GLN A 27 8.94 20.17 -20.89
CA GLN A 27 9.10 20.45 -22.33
C GLN A 27 8.81 19.21 -23.19
N LYS A 28 8.21 19.38 -24.38
CA LYS A 28 7.88 18.26 -25.30
C LYS A 28 9.09 17.35 -25.59
N GLY A 29 10.24 17.94 -25.88
CA GLY A 29 11.48 17.18 -26.13
C GLY A 29 11.98 16.38 -24.92
N GLN A 30 11.79 16.92 -23.70
CA GLN A 30 12.11 16.21 -22.47
C GLN A 30 11.10 15.11 -22.16
N LEU A 31 9.81 15.35 -22.42
CA LEU A 31 8.74 14.36 -22.30
C LEU A 31 9.05 13.16 -23.21
N ARG A 32 9.34 13.40 -24.49
CA ARG A 32 9.75 12.34 -25.43
C ARG A 32 10.98 11.58 -24.96
N LYS A 33 12.05 12.28 -24.56
CA LYS A 33 13.27 11.63 -24.03
C LYS A 33 12.95 10.77 -22.82
N ARG A 34 12.04 11.21 -21.96
CA ARG A 34 11.61 10.46 -20.78
C ARG A 34 10.79 9.25 -21.18
N ILE A 35 9.79 9.38 -22.04
CA ILE A 35 9.02 8.23 -22.52
C ILE A 35 9.94 7.23 -23.24
N ASN A 36 10.91 7.68 -24.06
CA ASN A 36 11.90 6.80 -24.69
C ASN A 36 12.84 6.12 -23.68
N ARG A 37 13.23 6.82 -22.61
CA ARG A 37 14.03 6.25 -21.51
C ARG A 37 13.21 5.24 -20.70
N ILE A 38 11.93 5.53 -20.50
CA ILE A 38 10.95 4.63 -19.87
C ILE A 38 10.87 3.35 -20.72
N CYS A 39 10.77 3.49 -22.04
CA CYS A 39 10.82 2.42 -23.04
C CYS A 39 12.17 1.70 -23.14
N ALA A 40 13.12 1.96 -22.22
CA ALA A 40 14.46 1.38 -22.18
C ALA A 40 15.19 1.43 -23.55
N GLN A 41 14.93 2.47 -24.35
CA GLN A 41 15.44 2.62 -25.73
C GLN A 41 15.05 1.49 -26.71
N LYS A 42 14.16 0.57 -26.32
CA LYS A 42 13.68 -0.52 -27.19
C LYS A 42 12.66 -0.04 -28.21
N ILE A 43 12.00 1.08 -27.95
CA ILE A 43 11.04 1.73 -28.83
C ILE A 43 11.39 3.21 -28.90
N CYS A 44 11.60 3.69 -30.11
CA CYS A 44 11.73 5.12 -30.37
C CYS A 44 10.34 5.64 -30.73
N ILE A 45 9.72 6.39 -29.83
CA ILE A 45 8.43 7.05 -30.13
C ILE A 45 8.70 8.18 -31.11
N GLU A 46 7.94 8.19 -32.19
CA GLU A 46 8.00 9.25 -33.20
C GLU A 46 7.36 10.52 -32.65
N MET A 47 7.78 11.68 -33.16
CA MET A 47 7.16 12.94 -32.74
C MET A 47 5.69 13.02 -33.15
N ALA A 48 5.33 12.39 -34.27
CA ALA A 48 3.95 12.31 -34.75
C ALA A 48 3.05 11.60 -33.72
N ASP A 49 3.43 10.40 -33.26
CA ASP A 49 2.66 9.64 -32.25
C ASP A 49 2.49 10.42 -30.94
N LEU A 50 3.55 11.14 -30.51
CA LEU A 50 3.49 11.97 -29.31
C LEU A 50 2.58 13.18 -29.50
N GLU A 51 2.63 13.83 -30.67
CA GLU A 51 1.78 14.99 -30.96
C GLU A 51 0.32 14.60 -31.10
N GLU A 52 0.02 13.46 -31.72
CA GLU A 52 -1.33 12.89 -31.78
C GLU A 52 -1.91 12.69 -30.38
N ALA A 53 -1.18 11.99 -29.51
CA ALA A 53 -1.60 11.77 -28.13
C ALA A 53 -1.78 13.09 -27.34
N LEU A 54 -0.86 14.05 -27.48
CA LEU A 54 -0.97 15.34 -26.80
C LEU A 54 -2.14 16.17 -27.34
N ASN A 55 -2.42 16.14 -28.64
CA ASN A 55 -3.54 16.85 -29.24
C ASN A 55 -4.88 16.30 -28.75
N GLU A 56 -5.00 14.99 -28.59
CA GLU A 56 -6.17 14.36 -27.97
C GLU A 56 -6.32 14.74 -26.48
N MET A 57 -5.23 14.77 -25.71
CA MET A 57 -5.31 15.24 -24.32
C MET A 57 -5.72 16.70 -24.20
N ILE A 58 -5.45 17.52 -25.22
CA ILE A 58 -5.89 18.92 -25.29
C ILE A 58 -7.37 18.99 -25.63
N SER A 59 -7.85 18.20 -26.59
CA SER A 59 -9.27 18.15 -26.94
C SER A 59 -10.13 17.62 -25.78
N GLU A 60 -9.58 16.71 -24.97
CA GLU A 60 -10.18 16.22 -23.72
C GLU A 60 -10.04 17.21 -22.54
N GLY A 61 -9.31 18.32 -22.71
CA GLY A 61 -9.12 19.35 -21.69
C GLY A 61 -8.21 18.93 -20.52
N LEU A 62 -7.37 17.91 -20.69
CA LEU A 62 -6.49 17.37 -19.65
C LEU A 62 -5.16 18.14 -19.55
N ILE A 63 -4.67 18.68 -20.66
CA ILE A 63 -3.42 19.43 -20.72
C ILE A 63 -3.57 20.74 -21.49
N THR A 64 -2.65 21.67 -21.25
CA THR A 64 -2.51 22.94 -21.98
C THR A 64 -1.06 23.16 -22.38
N TYR A 65 -0.85 23.84 -23.49
CA TYR A 65 0.48 24.31 -23.88
C TYR A 65 0.79 25.67 -23.23
N ALA A 66 1.97 25.74 -22.60
CA ALA A 66 2.60 26.97 -22.18
C ALA A 66 3.88 27.17 -23.02
N GLY A 67 3.71 27.63 -24.26
CA GLY A 67 4.79 27.63 -25.26
C GLY A 67 5.13 26.20 -25.71
N ASP A 68 6.40 25.80 -25.62
CA ASP A 68 6.87 24.43 -25.91
C ASP A 68 6.76 23.48 -24.69
N ALA A 69 6.17 23.95 -23.59
CA ALA A 69 5.97 23.17 -22.37
C ALA A 69 4.53 22.66 -22.26
N VAL A 70 4.39 21.42 -21.83
CA VAL A 70 3.12 20.77 -21.52
C VAL A 70 2.80 20.94 -20.03
N GLN A 71 1.55 21.27 -19.73
CA GLN A 71 1.06 21.48 -18.38
C GLN A 71 -0.30 20.82 -18.14
N LEU A 72 -0.54 20.27 -16.94
CA LEU A 72 -1.84 19.73 -16.57
C LEU A 72 -2.85 20.85 -16.28
N THR A 73 -4.07 20.69 -16.79
CA THR A 73 -5.22 21.49 -16.35
C THR A 73 -5.70 21.01 -14.96
N PRO A 74 -6.60 21.75 -14.29
CA PRO A 74 -7.22 21.27 -13.06
C PRO A 74 -7.93 19.91 -13.23
N GLN A 75 -8.53 19.65 -14.39
CA GLN A 75 -9.16 18.37 -14.71
C GLN A 75 -8.11 17.28 -14.92
N GLY A 76 -7.04 17.56 -15.67
CA GLY A 76 -5.91 16.66 -15.83
C GLY A 76 -5.24 16.31 -14.50
N GLN A 77 -5.11 17.27 -13.58
CA GLN A 77 -4.57 17.01 -12.24
C GLN A 77 -5.44 16.04 -11.43
N ARG A 78 -6.76 16.20 -11.47
CA ARG A 78 -7.69 15.27 -10.79
C ARG A 78 -7.55 13.87 -11.36
N LEU A 79 -7.64 13.74 -12.68
CA LEU A 79 -7.55 12.45 -13.36
C LEU A 79 -6.19 11.79 -13.12
N ALA A 80 -5.10 12.56 -13.22
CA ALA A 80 -3.76 12.02 -12.98
C ALA A 80 -3.54 11.60 -11.53
N LYS A 81 -4.18 12.27 -10.56
CA LYS A 81 -4.17 11.85 -9.15
C LYS A 81 -5.02 10.60 -8.92
N GLU A 82 -6.15 10.45 -9.61
CA GLU A 82 -6.93 9.21 -9.59
C GLU A 82 -6.12 8.04 -10.15
N TRP A 83 -5.46 8.22 -11.30
CA TRP A 83 -4.56 7.21 -11.86
C TRP A 83 -3.37 6.91 -10.95
N GLU A 84 -2.75 7.93 -10.35
CA GLU A 84 -1.70 7.72 -9.35
C GLU A 84 -2.22 6.92 -8.15
N ASN A 85 -3.41 7.22 -7.64
CA ASN A 85 -3.99 6.48 -6.52
C ASN A 85 -4.39 5.04 -6.88
N LEU A 86 -4.94 4.85 -8.09
CA LEU A 86 -5.32 3.53 -8.61
C LEU A 86 -4.10 2.65 -8.85
N LEU A 87 -3.04 3.23 -9.43
CA LEU A 87 -1.87 2.47 -9.86
C LEU A 87 -0.76 2.38 -8.79
N LEU A 88 -0.72 3.30 -7.81
CA LEU A 88 0.38 3.41 -6.85
C LEU A 88 -0.05 3.30 -5.38
N LYS A 89 -1.30 2.86 -5.08
CA LYS A 89 -1.84 2.56 -3.71
C LYS A 89 -1.16 3.41 -2.61
N LYS A 90 -1.34 4.73 -2.65
CA LYS A 90 -0.53 5.67 -1.86
C LYS A 90 -1.00 5.95 -0.42
N ASP A 91 -2.11 5.39 0.02
CA ASP A 91 -2.68 5.73 1.34
C ASP A 91 -2.42 4.61 2.37
N PRO A 92 -1.44 4.78 3.30
CA PRO A 92 -1.02 3.74 4.24
C PRO A 92 -1.99 3.55 5.42
N ILE A 93 -3.26 3.92 5.26
CA ILE A 93 -4.21 3.98 6.37
C ILE A 93 -4.54 2.55 6.87
N ILE A 94 -4.57 1.56 5.98
CA ILE A 94 -4.85 0.17 6.38
C ILE A 94 -3.66 -0.40 7.14
N GLU A 95 -2.45 -0.08 6.71
CA GLU A 95 -1.17 -0.52 7.22
C GLU A 95 -0.96 0.02 8.64
N VAL A 96 -1.30 1.29 8.86
CA VAL A 96 -1.29 1.90 10.20
C VAL A 96 -2.30 1.20 11.10
N VAL A 97 -3.53 0.96 10.64
CA VAL A 97 -4.55 0.30 11.47
C VAL A 97 -4.16 -1.15 11.78
N ALA A 98 -3.63 -1.89 10.80
CA ALA A 98 -3.15 -3.25 10.99
C ALA A 98 -2.01 -3.28 12.02
N GLY A 99 -0.98 -2.46 11.84
CA GLY A 99 0.13 -2.40 12.78
C GLY A 99 -0.31 -1.97 14.20
N LEU A 100 -1.19 -0.98 14.31
CA LEU A 100 -1.71 -0.52 15.59
C LEU A 100 -2.40 -1.65 16.36
N VAL A 101 -3.16 -2.49 15.67
CA VAL A 101 -3.90 -3.61 16.25
C VAL A 101 -2.97 -4.75 16.63
N ASP A 102 -2.17 -5.24 15.67
CA ASP A 102 -1.30 -6.40 15.87
C ASP A 102 -0.30 -6.12 16.99
N GLY A 103 0.27 -4.90 17.01
CA GLY A 103 1.14 -4.43 18.07
C GLY A 103 0.45 -4.45 19.43
N SER A 104 -0.71 -3.80 19.53
CA SER A 104 -1.44 -3.68 20.80
C SER A 104 -1.87 -5.02 21.37
N ILE A 105 -2.39 -5.93 20.54
CA ILE A 105 -2.77 -7.28 20.95
C ILE A 105 -1.55 -8.04 21.45
N THR A 106 -0.46 -8.02 20.68
CA THR A 106 0.81 -8.68 21.06
C THR A 106 1.33 -8.15 22.39
N GLY A 107 1.35 -6.82 22.56
CA GLY A 107 1.77 -6.18 23.80
C GLY A 107 0.91 -6.62 24.99
N LEU A 108 -0.41 -6.73 24.82
CA LEU A 108 -1.28 -7.24 25.88
C LEU A 108 -0.98 -8.70 26.23
N VAL A 109 -0.83 -9.55 25.21
CA VAL A 109 -0.52 -10.97 25.40
C VAL A 109 0.75 -11.14 26.21
N VAL A 110 1.81 -10.39 25.88
CA VAL A 110 3.06 -10.38 26.64
C VAL A 110 2.82 -9.94 28.09
N VAL A 111 2.06 -8.87 28.31
CA VAL A 111 1.76 -8.36 29.66
C VAL A 111 1.03 -9.40 30.50
N LEU A 112 -0.01 -10.03 29.95
CA LEU A 112 -0.77 -11.07 30.65
C LEU A 112 0.09 -12.29 30.94
N SER A 113 0.85 -12.78 29.96
CA SER A 113 1.78 -13.89 30.15
C SER A 113 2.85 -13.58 31.21
N ALA A 114 3.38 -12.35 31.22
CA ALA A 114 4.36 -11.90 32.21
C ALA A 114 3.80 -11.87 33.63
N LEU A 115 2.56 -11.38 33.78
CA LEU A 115 1.84 -11.33 35.04
C LEU A 115 1.56 -12.73 35.58
N ILE A 116 1.03 -13.62 34.74
CA ILE A 116 0.63 -14.99 35.12
C ILE A 116 1.85 -15.81 35.56
N ALA A 117 2.94 -15.72 34.81
CA ALA A 117 4.17 -16.46 35.11
C ALA A 117 5.05 -15.78 36.18
N GLY A 118 4.61 -14.66 36.77
CA GLY A 118 5.36 -13.96 37.81
C GLY A 118 6.77 -13.52 37.37
N LEU A 119 6.91 -13.13 36.10
CA LEU A 119 8.21 -12.83 35.50
C LEU A 119 8.88 -11.61 36.15
N ALA A 120 10.15 -11.76 36.53
CA ALA A 120 10.96 -10.64 36.99
C ALA A 120 11.06 -9.54 35.91
N PHE A 121 11.13 -8.28 36.34
CA PHE A 121 11.12 -7.10 35.45
C PHE A 121 12.05 -7.22 34.23
N LYS A 122 13.31 -7.63 34.44
CA LYS A 122 14.30 -7.78 33.36
C LYS A 122 13.92 -8.87 32.36
N ALA A 123 13.34 -9.98 32.84
CA ALA A 123 12.90 -11.08 31.99
C ALA A 123 11.63 -10.70 31.22
N ALA A 124 10.67 -10.03 31.87
CA ALA A 124 9.48 -9.50 31.22
C ALA A 124 9.84 -8.48 30.12
N ALA A 125 10.75 -7.55 30.40
CA ALA A 125 11.21 -6.57 29.42
C ALA A 125 11.95 -7.23 28.24
N PHE A 126 12.79 -8.23 28.51
CA PHE A 126 13.49 -8.98 27.46
C PHE A 126 12.52 -9.76 26.56
N ALA A 127 11.59 -10.52 27.16
CA ALA A 127 10.56 -11.26 26.43
C ALA A 127 9.69 -10.31 25.59
N ALA A 128 9.28 -9.18 26.17
CA ALA A 128 8.52 -8.17 25.48
C ALA A 128 9.24 -7.61 24.25
N LEU A 129 10.51 -7.22 24.40
CA LEU A 129 11.29 -6.67 23.29
C LEU A 129 11.48 -7.72 22.18
N LEU A 130 11.80 -8.96 22.56
CA LEU A 130 12.00 -10.06 21.61
C LEU A 130 10.73 -10.36 20.82
N THR A 131 9.59 -10.49 21.52
CA THR A 131 8.29 -10.75 20.89
C THR A 131 7.84 -9.60 19.99
N LEU A 132 7.94 -8.34 20.45
CA LEU A 132 7.58 -7.19 19.61
C LEU A 132 8.46 -7.08 18.37
N THR A 133 9.76 -7.34 18.50
CA THR A 133 10.68 -7.32 17.36
C THR A 133 10.32 -8.41 16.37
N ALA A 134 10.05 -9.63 16.85
CA ALA A 134 9.63 -10.73 16.00
C ALA A 134 8.34 -10.41 15.24
N VAL A 135 7.30 -9.92 15.93
CA VAL A 135 6.02 -9.57 15.30
C VAL A 135 6.16 -8.38 14.34
N ALA A 136 6.96 -7.36 14.68
CA ALA A 136 7.21 -6.24 13.78
C ALA A 136 7.95 -6.66 12.50
N ILE A 137 8.88 -7.62 12.58
CA ILE A 137 9.56 -8.20 11.42
C ILE A 137 8.59 -9.05 10.59
N THR A 138 7.76 -9.86 11.23
CA THR A 138 6.74 -10.66 10.53
C THR A 138 5.76 -9.76 9.79
N ASN A 139 5.26 -8.69 10.42
CA ASN A 139 4.37 -7.73 9.77
C ASN A 139 5.04 -6.98 8.62
N PHE A 140 6.31 -6.56 8.79
CA PHE A 140 7.10 -6.01 7.69
C PHE A 140 7.14 -6.98 6.50
N SER A 141 7.51 -8.24 6.77
CA SER A 141 7.63 -9.27 5.75
C SER A 141 6.30 -9.55 5.06
N SER A 142 5.21 -9.67 5.80
CA SER A 142 3.87 -9.92 5.27
C SER A 142 3.39 -8.81 4.33
N PHE A 143 3.56 -7.54 4.71
CA PHE A 143 3.16 -6.42 3.85
C PHE A 143 4.09 -6.24 2.65
N PHE A 144 5.40 -6.44 2.83
CA PHE A 144 6.35 -6.31 1.73
C PHE A 144 6.20 -7.45 0.72
N LEU A 145 6.30 -8.71 1.17
CA LEU A 145 6.17 -9.87 0.31
C LEU A 145 4.75 -10.02 -0.24
N GLY A 146 3.72 -9.80 0.60
CA GLY A 146 2.34 -9.82 0.16
C GLY A 146 2.07 -8.82 -0.96
N GLY A 147 2.52 -7.58 -0.81
CA GLY A 147 2.41 -6.56 -1.86
C GLY A 147 3.18 -6.93 -3.13
N VAL A 148 4.42 -7.43 -3.00
CA VAL A 148 5.22 -7.89 -4.16
C VAL A 148 4.52 -9.04 -4.88
N THR A 149 3.92 -9.99 -4.15
CA THR A 149 3.19 -11.11 -4.76
C THR A 149 1.89 -10.67 -5.44
N GLU A 150 1.16 -9.71 -4.86
CA GLU A 150 -0.05 -9.11 -5.48
C GLU A 150 0.32 -8.41 -6.79
N ASP A 151 1.35 -7.56 -6.77
CA ASP A 151 1.84 -6.85 -7.95
C ASP A 151 2.30 -7.81 -9.06
N LEU A 152 2.96 -8.92 -8.71
CA LEU A 152 3.39 -9.94 -9.66
C LEU A 152 2.20 -10.68 -10.28
N ALA A 153 1.18 -11.03 -9.48
CA ALA A 153 -0.02 -11.69 -9.96
C ALA A 153 -0.85 -10.78 -10.89
N ASP A 154 -0.98 -9.51 -10.53
CA ASP A 154 -1.65 -8.50 -11.35
C ASP A 154 -0.90 -8.29 -12.67
N MET A 155 0.43 -8.25 -12.63
CA MET A 155 1.26 -8.13 -13.83
C MET A 155 1.08 -9.34 -14.77
N GLN A 156 1.01 -10.56 -14.25
CA GLN A 156 0.77 -11.77 -15.05
C GLN A 156 -0.63 -11.78 -15.67
N THR A 157 -1.64 -11.36 -14.91
CA THR A 157 -3.02 -11.27 -15.38
C THR A 157 -3.16 -10.22 -16.47
N LEU A 158 -2.54 -9.06 -16.29
CA LEU A 158 -2.50 -8.00 -17.30
C LEU A 158 -1.71 -8.43 -18.55
N GLN A 159 -0.61 -9.17 -18.42
CA GLN A 159 0.07 -9.80 -19.57
C GLN A 159 -0.83 -10.74 -20.36
N THR A 160 -1.65 -11.52 -19.67
CA THR A 160 -2.59 -12.44 -20.31
C THR A 160 -3.70 -11.67 -21.04
N LEU A 161 -4.30 -10.66 -20.39
CA LEU A 161 -5.32 -9.79 -20.99
C LEU A 161 -4.77 -8.99 -22.18
N MET A 162 -3.53 -8.51 -22.09
CA MET A 162 -2.84 -7.84 -23.19
C MET A 162 -2.66 -8.76 -24.39
N GLY A 163 -2.18 -9.99 -24.15
CA GLY A 163 -1.99 -10.98 -25.21
C GLY A 163 -3.28 -11.27 -25.97
N PHE A 164 -4.41 -11.24 -25.26
CA PHE A 164 -5.75 -11.40 -25.83
C PHE A 164 -6.26 -10.13 -26.54
N SER A 165 -6.14 -8.95 -25.92
CA SER A 165 -6.66 -7.71 -26.52
C SER A 165 -5.86 -7.26 -27.74
N LEU A 166 -4.56 -7.50 -27.78
CA LEU A 166 -3.70 -7.10 -28.89
C LEU A 166 -3.76 -8.08 -30.06
N SER A 167 -4.38 -9.26 -29.91
CA SER A 167 -4.54 -10.20 -31.03
C SER A 167 -5.43 -9.65 -32.14
N ASP A 168 -6.29 -8.68 -31.82
CA ASP A 168 -7.23 -8.06 -32.76
C ASP A 168 -6.60 -6.94 -33.62
N ILE A 169 -5.36 -6.51 -33.34
CA ILE A 169 -4.65 -5.54 -34.18
C ILE A 169 -4.10 -6.26 -35.44
N PRO A 170 -4.55 -5.90 -36.65
CA PRO A 170 -4.14 -6.58 -37.88
C PRO A 170 -2.70 -6.25 -38.30
N ASP A 171 -2.18 -5.08 -37.91
CA ASP A 171 -0.82 -4.62 -38.20
C ASP A 171 0.18 -5.15 -37.14
N LYS A 172 1.10 -6.02 -37.59
CA LYS A 172 2.09 -6.68 -36.73
C LYS A 172 3.09 -5.71 -36.11
N ASP A 173 3.50 -4.65 -36.82
CA ASP A 173 4.52 -3.73 -36.33
C ASP A 173 3.96 -2.79 -35.27
N ARG A 174 2.73 -2.30 -35.46
CA ARG A 174 2.00 -1.53 -34.43
C ARG A 174 1.73 -2.37 -33.19
N ARG A 175 1.29 -3.62 -33.37
CA ARG A 175 1.05 -4.55 -32.27
C ARG A 175 2.31 -4.79 -31.43
N GLU A 176 3.45 -5.04 -32.06
CA GLU A 176 4.71 -5.30 -31.35
C GLU A 176 5.22 -4.05 -30.61
N LYS A 177 5.07 -2.86 -31.21
CA LYS A 177 5.37 -1.58 -30.56
C LYS A 177 4.47 -1.35 -29.33
N SER A 178 3.15 -1.53 -29.45
CA SER A 178 2.24 -1.34 -28.31
C SER A 178 2.54 -2.30 -27.16
N LEU A 179 2.81 -3.58 -27.46
CA LEU A 179 3.08 -4.62 -26.45
C LEU A 179 4.36 -4.31 -25.66
N LYS A 180 5.43 -3.88 -26.35
CA LYS A 180 6.69 -3.47 -25.71
C LYS A 180 6.54 -2.19 -24.87
N LEU A 181 5.72 -1.24 -25.32
CA LEU A 181 5.46 0.02 -24.59
C LEU A 181 4.68 -0.23 -23.31
N LEU A 182 3.67 -1.11 -23.38
CA LEU A 182 2.91 -1.52 -22.21
C LEU A 182 3.80 -2.29 -21.22
N MET A 183 4.59 -3.26 -21.68
CA MET A 183 5.57 -3.96 -20.83
C MET A 183 6.54 -3.01 -20.12
N SER A 184 6.96 -1.95 -20.81
CA SER A 184 7.83 -0.91 -20.25
C SER A 184 7.10 -0.06 -19.19
N LEU A 185 5.86 0.33 -19.45
CA LEU A 185 5.01 1.04 -18.50
C LEU A 185 4.82 0.20 -17.23
N PHE A 186 4.57 -1.10 -17.39
CA PHE A 186 4.47 -2.05 -16.27
C PHE A 186 5.77 -2.20 -15.50
N ALA A 187 6.93 -2.23 -16.15
CA ALA A 187 8.20 -2.30 -15.44
C ALA A 187 8.44 -1.09 -14.52
N ILE A 188 7.98 0.10 -14.95
CA ILE A 188 8.05 1.31 -14.11
C ILE A 188 7.01 1.29 -13.02
N LEU A 189 5.79 0.89 -13.36
CA LEU A 189 4.73 0.77 -12.39
C LEU A 189 5.13 -0.20 -11.28
N HIS A 190 5.71 -1.35 -11.63
CA HIS A 190 6.25 -2.31 -10.68
C HIS A 190 7.37 -1.73 -9.80
N LYS A 191 8.26 -0.91 -10.37
CA LYS A 191 9.30 -0.22 -9.59
C LYS A 191 8.71 0.78 -8.59
N GLU A 192 7.66 1.49 -8.97
CA GLU A 192 7.02 2.45 -8.07
C GLU A 192 6.09 1.76 -7.05
N ALA A 193 5.41 0.69 -7.45
CA ALA A 193 4.59 -0.16 -6.59
C ALA A 193 5.44 -0.88 -5.53
N SER A 194 6.58 -1.45 -5.91
CA SER A 194 7.53 -2.06 -4.95
C SER A 194 8.06 -1.06 -3.91
N LEU A 195 8.27 0.20 -4.29
CA LEU A 195 8.60 1.27 -3.34
C LEU A 195 7.42 1.58 -2.42
N ALA A 196 6.19 1.65 -2.95
CA ALA A 196 4.99 1.84 -2.14
C ALA A 196 4.79 0.69 -1.13
N ASN A 197 4.98 -0.56 -1.57
CA ASN A 197 4.92 -1.75 -0.71
C ASN A 197 6.00 -1.72 0.39
N LEU A 198 7.21 -1.25 0.06
CA LEU A 198 8.26 -1.05 1.06
C LEU A 198 7.86 0.01 2.10
N TYR A 199 7.31 1.16 1.66
CA TYR A 199 6.82 2.18 2.58
C TYR A 199 5.68 1.66 3.46
N ALA A 200 4.71 0.94 2.88
CA ALA A 200 3.63 0.27 3.59
C ALA A 200 4.16 -0.68 4.67
N ALA A 201 5.13 -1.53 4.32
CA ALA A 201 5.77 -2.46 5.24
C ALA A 201 6.51 -1.76 6.38
N ILE A 202 7.27 -0.69 6.09
CA ILE A 202 7.96 0.12 7.11
C ILE A 202 6.95 0.75 8.07
N ILE A 203 5.91 1.40 7.54
CA ILE A 203 4.89 2.07 8.35
C ILE A 203 4.16 1.06 9.24
N CYS A 204 3.75 -0.08 8.69
CA CYS A 204 3.10 -1.14 9.46
C CYS A 204 4.01 -1.67 10.58
N SER A 205 5.28 -1.96 10.27
CA SER A 205 6.26 -2.49 11.23
C SER A 205 6.54 -1.52 12.38
N ILE A 206 6.79 -0.24 12.07
CA ILE A 206 7.00 0.82 13.07
C ILE A 206 5.76 0.98 13.93
N THR A 207 4.58 1.04 13.32
CA THR A 207 3.32 1.19 14.05
C THR A 207 3.07 -0.03 14.97
N THR A 208 3.37 -1.24 14.50
CA THR A 208 3.31 -2.49 15.28
C THR A 208 4.18 -2.40 16.52
N PHE A 209 5.44 -2.02 16.35
CA PHE A 209 6.39 -1.92 17.45
C PHE A 209 5.97 -0.87 18.49
N LEU A 210 5.59 0.33 18.03
CA LEU A 210 5.18 1.43 18.90
C LEU A 210 3.88 1.11 19.65
N ALA A 211 2.89 0.58 18.95
CA ALA A 211 1.59 0.24 19.53
C ALA A 211 1.71 -0.85 20.59
N GLY A 212 2.52 -1.88 20.34
CA GLY A 212 2.76 -2.94 21.33
C GLY A 212 3.62 -2.51 22.50
N SER A 213 4.51 -1.52 22.30
CA SER A 213 5.28 -0.94 23.40
C SER A 213 4.40 -0.21 24.43
N MET A 214 3.28 0.39 24.02
CA MET A 214 2.40 1.15 24.93
C MET A 214 1.86 0.31 26.12
N PRO A 215 1.17 -0.82 25.93
CA PRO A 215 0.70 -1.64 27.04
C PRO A 215 1.84 -2.24 27.86
N ILE A 216 2.99 -2.57 27.23
CA ILE A 216 4.17 -3.08 27.93
C ILE A 216 4.78 -2.03 28.86
N LEU A 217 4.93 -0.79 28.37
CA LEU A 217 5.42 0.33 29.19
C LEU A 217 4.45 0.62 30.35
N ALA A 218 3.13 0.58 30.08
CA ALA A 218 2.14 0.69 31.14
C ALA A 218 2.31 -0.41 32.20
N TYR A 219 2.54 -1.66 31.79
CA TYR A 219 2.76 -2.77 32.71
C TYR A 219 4.03 -2.60 33.57
N LEU A 220 5.14 -2.20 32.95
CA LEU A 220 6.45 -2.15 33.59
C LEU A 220 6.63 -0.94 34.52
N PHE A 221 6.03 0.22 34.21
CA PHE A 221 6.28 1.47 34.93
C PHE A 221 5.19 1.89 35.90
N LEU A 222 3.98 1.31 35.82
CA LEU A 222 2.89 1.62 36.74
C LEU A 222 2.84 0.61 37.89
N PRO A 223 2.33 1.02 39.07
CA PRO A 223 2.13 0.10 40.19
C PRO A 223 0.97 -0.86 39.93
N GLU A 224 1.05 -2.07 40.48
CA GLU A 224 -0.09 -2.99 40.54
C GLU A 224 -1.19 -2.45 41.49
N PRO A 225 -2.48 -2.63 41.16
CA PRO A 225 -3.06 -3.29 39.97
C PRO A 225 -3.31 -2.32 38.78
N ILE A 226 -2.92 -1.05 38.92
CA ILE A 226 -3.23 0.02 37.95
C ILE A 226 -2.57 -0.28 36.59
N ASN A 227 -1.39 -0.88 36.60
CA ASN A 227 -0.62 -1.27 35.42
C ASN A 227 -1.42 -2.15 34.44
N VAL A 228 -2.07 -3.21 34.92
CA VAL A 228 -2.88 -4.15 34.11
C VAL A 228 -4.15 -3.48 33.61
N ILE A 229 -4.82 -2.69 34.47
CA ILE A 229 -6.05 -1.99 34.09
C ILE A 229 -5.77 -1.00 32.95
N ILE A 230 -4.68 -0.24 33.05
CA ILE A 230 -4.30 0.73 32.01
C ILE A 230 -3.88 0.01 30.74
N ALA A 231 -3.11 -1.07 30.83
CA ALA A 231 -2.73 -1.87 29.64
C ALA A 231 -3.97 -2.42 28.91
N LEU A 232 -4.95 -2.97 29.63
CA LEU A 232 -6.22 -3.44 29.08
C LEU A 232 -7.03 -2.28 28.47
N GLY A 233 -7.07 -1.12 29.14
CA GLY A 233 -7.77 0.07 28.67
C GLY A 233 -7.19 0.63 27.36
N ILE A 234 -5.86 0.70 27.24
CA ILE A 234 -5.17 1.12 26.01
C ILE A 234 -5.57 0.20 24.85
N VAL A 235 -5.46 -1.10 25.06
CA VAL A 235 -5.68 -2.11 24.03
C VAL A 235 -7.17 -2.16 23.65
N GLY A 236 -8.07 -2.12 24.62
CA GLY A 236 -9.52 -2.05 24.38
C GLY A 236 -9.93 -0.80 23.61
N THR A 237 -9.29 0.34 23.89
CA THR A 237 -9.55 1.59 23.15
C THR A 237 -9.03 1.49 21.72
N ILE A 238 -7.80 1.01 21.52
CA ILE A 238 -7.20 0.86 20.19
C ILE A 238 -8.04 -0.08 19.33
N VAL A 239 -8.37 -1.24 19.87
CA VAL A 239 -9.11 -2.27 19.15
C VAL A 239 -10.56 -1.83 18.92
N GLY A 240 -11.24 -1.36 19.96
CA GLY A 240 -12.63 -0.92 19.86
C GLY A 240 -12.83 0.29 18.95
N VAL A 241 -12.01 1.32 19.10
CA VAL A 241 -12.17 2.59 18.37
C VAL A 241 -11.52 2.55 17.00
N PHE A 242 -10.31 2.01 16.85
CA PHE A 242 -9.61 2.04 15.56
C PHE A 242 -9.98 0.84 14.70
N LEU A 243 -9.84 -0.40 15.19
CA LEU A 243 -10.13 -1.56 14.34
C LEU A 243 -11.61 -1.64 13.99
N VAL A 244 -12.49 -1.62 14.98
CA VAL A 244 -13.91 -1.91 14.71
C VAL A 244 -14.58 -0.78 13.93
N ARG A 245 -14.32 0.48 14.30
CA ARG A 245 -14.87 1.64 13.58
C ARG A 245 -14.31 1.75 12.17
N TYR A 246 -13.00 1.54 11.99
CA TYR A 246 -12.38 1.65 10.68
C TYR A 246 -12.82 0.53 9.75
N ARG A 247 -12.78 -0.73 10.22
CA ARG A 247 -13.22 -1.90 9.44
C ARG A 247 -14.72 -1.82 9.12
N SER A 248 -15.56 -1.33 10.04
CA SER A 248 -16.99 -1.10 9.77
C SER A 248 -17.21 -0.05 8.68
N LYS A 249 -16.51 1.08 8.75
CA LYS A 249 -16.63 2.15 7.75
C LYS A 249 -16.10 1.73 6.37
N LYS A 250 -15.01 0.96 6.32
CA LYS A 250 -14.36 0.55 5.08
C LYS A 250 -15.04 -0.66 4.42
N ALA A 251 -15.40 -1.67 5.20
CA ALA A 251 -16.08 -2.87 4.70
C ALA A 251 -17.59 -2.69 4.49
N ARG A 252 -18.17 -1.55 4.94
CA ARG A 252 -19.63 -1.32 4.99
C ARG A 252 -20.39 -2.42 5.76
N VAL A 253 -19.71 -3.07 6.70
CA VAL A 253 -20.29 -4.11 7.58
C VAL A 253 -20.66 -3.49 8.91
N ASN A 254 -21.74 -3.98 9.53
CA ASN A 254 -22.22 -3.49 10.82
C ASN A 254 -21.16 -3.66 11.92
N TRP A 255 -20.84 -2.58 12.64
CA TRP A 255 -19.84 -2.53 13.71
C TRP A 255 -20.01 -3.68 14.71
N LYS A 256 -21.25 -4.01 15.10
CA LYS A 256 -21.54 -5.04 16.11
C LYS A 256 -20.96 -6.42 15.75
N ILE A 257 -20.97 -6.78 14.47
CA ILE A 257 -20.45 -8.07 13.99
C ILE A 257 -18.93 -8.08 14.09
N ILE A 258 -18.28 -7.01 13.63
CA ILE A 258 -16.82 -6.89 13.70
C ILE A 258 -16.35 -6.86 15.16
N LEU A 259 -17.09 -6.20 16.06
CA LEU A 259 -16.78 -6.20 17.48
C LEU A 259 -16.82 -7.61 18.08
N LEU A 260 -17.81 -8.41 17.68
CA LEU A 260 -17.95 -9.79 18.13
C LEU A 260 -16.82 -10.67 17.61
N GLU A 261 -16.47 -10.58 16.31
CA GLU A 261 -15.30 -11.28 15.75
C GLU A 261 -14.02 -10.93 16.52
N THR A 262 -13.84 -9.65 16.81
CA THR A 262 -12.66 -9.14 17.50
C THR A 262 -12.59 -9.64 18.95
N LEU A 263 -13.73 -9.67 19.65
CA LEU A 263 -13.84 -10.24 21.00
C LEU A 263 -13.51 -11.73 21.02
N VAL A 264 -13.94 -12.48 20.02
CA VAL A 264 -13.63 -13.92 19.89
C VAL A 264 -12.13 -14.13 19.72
N ILE A 265 -11.47 -13.37 18.84
CA ILE A 265 -10.01 -13.45 18.66
C ILE A 265 -9.29 -13.13 19.98
N PHE A 266 -9.73 -12.09 20.69
CA PHE A 266 -9.18 -11.73 22.01
C PHE A 266 -9.37 -12.85 23.05
N ALA A 267 -10.55 -13.44 23.11
CA ALA A 267 -10.85 -14.53 24.04
C ALA A 267 -9.95 -15.74 23.75
N ILE A 268 -9.78 -16.11 22.48
CA ILE A 268 -8.90 -17.21 22.10
C ILE A 268 -7.44 -16.92 22.46
N ALA A 269 -6.95 -15.72 22.14
CA ALA A 269 -5.57 -15.32 22.45
C ALA A 269 -5.31 -15.31 23.95
N THR A 270 -6.21 -14.73 24.74
CA THR A 270 -6.09 -14.68 26.21
C THR A 270 -6.14 -16.07 26.84
N ILE A 271 -7.05 -16.94 26.41
CA ILE A 271 -7.11 -18.33 26.89
C ILE A 271 -5.82 -19.08 26.53
N ALA A 272 -5.32 -18.96 25.30
CA ALA A 272 -4.07 -19.58 24.89
C ALA A 272 -2.88 -19.09 25.74
N SER A 273 -2.80 -17.78 25.99
CA SER A 273 -1.79 -17.17 26.87
C SER A 273 -1.90 -17.65 28.32
N LEU A 274 -3.12 -17.81 28.85
CA LEU A 274 -3.37 -18.34 30.19
C LEU A 274 -2.91 -19.79 30.31
N ILE A 275 -3.21 -20.62 29.31
CA ILE A 275 -2.78 -22.02 29.27
C ILE A 275 -1.25 -22.11 29.20
N LEU A 276 -0.62 -21.37 28.27
CA LEU A 276 0.84 -21.40 28.11
C LEU A 276 1.58 -20.82 29.34
N GLY A 277 1.07 -19.75 29.92
CA GLY A 277 1.67 -19.11 31.10
C GLY A 277 1.45 -19.88 32.40
N GLY A 278 0.39 -20.69 32.51
CA GLY A 278 0.12 -21.52 33.68
C GLY A 278 0.73 -22.92 33.64
N ILE A 279 1.24 -23.36 32.47
CA ILE A 279 1.97 -24.63 32.30
C ILE A 279 3.49 -24.44 32.54
N ALA A 280 4.00 -23.20 32.39
CA ALA A 280 5.40 -22.83 32.63
C ALA A 280 5.68 -22.55 34.11
#